data_AF-A0A2V2PWX5-F1
#
_entry.id   AF-A0A2V2PWX5-F1
#
_cell.length_a   1.000
_cell.length_b   1.000
_cell.length_c   1.000
_cell.angle_alpha   90.00
_cell.angle_beta   90.00
_cell.angle_gamma   90.00
#
_symmetry.space_group_name_H-M   'P 1'
#
loop_
_entity.id
_entity.type
_entity.pdbx_description
1 polymer ?
#
loop_
_entity_poly.entity_id
_entity_poly.type
_entity_poly.pdbx_seq_one_letter_code
_entity_poly.pdbx_strand_id
1 'polypeptide(L)'
;MAAHRKSAHRKPKQRPFTGPAARTAATLALAGAATATSAGGAGAAPAEPAPTAAQVRAKVDRLYHEAEVATEKYNGAKEKAAAATRTVDALADEAARRTDRLNTARHTLGSMATAQYRTGTLDPALQLALSSDPDSYLERASQLDRAGDRQAGLLGSIRRQLSGIARVKARADRQTEALAARQAELREHRSAIRAKLADARTLLATLTAEERAAYERSA
;
A
#
# COMPACT_ATOMS: atom_id res chain seq x y z
N MET A 1 8.80 49.75 0.34
CA MET A 1 10.04 49.19 -0.27
C MET A 1 10.03 47.70 0.01
N ALA A 2 9.62 46.82 -0.91
CA ALA A 2 10.22 46.40 -2.17
C ALA A 2 10.69 44.94 -2.01
N ALA A 3 10.21 44.09 -2.92
CA ALA A 3 10.24 42.64 -2.89
C ALA A 3 11.65 42.04 -3.10
N HIS A 4 11.84 40.76 -2.77
CA HIS A 4 11.91 39.72 -3.81
C HIS A 4 12.08 38.30 -3.24
N ARG A 5 11.18 37.42 -3.71
CA ARG A 5 11.21 35.97 -3.59
C ARG A 5 12.36 35.43 -4.45
N LYS A 6 13.12 34.44 -3.95
CA LYS A 6 14.08 33.67 -4.76
C LYS A 6 13.33 32.64 -5.60
N SER A 7 13.15 32.94 -6.88
CA SER A 7 12.72 32.01 -7.92
C SER A 7 13.94 31.26 -8.48
N ALA A 8 14.02 29.94 -8.28
CA ALA A 8 15.03 29.11 -8.93
C ALA A 8 14.47 28.63 -10.29
N HIS A 9 14.83 29.34 -11.36
CA HIS A 9 14.63 28.89 -12.73
C HIS A 9 15.72 27.88 -13.11
N ARG A 10 15.34 26.66 -13.48
CA ARG A 10 16.13 25.83 -14.41
C ARG A 10 15.24 25.40 -15.58
N LYS A 11 15.62 25.84 -16.79
CA LYS A 11 14.98 25.49 -18.06
C LYS A 11 15.16 24.00 -18.39
N PRO A 12 14.22 23.40 -19.14
CA PRO A 12 14.29 22.02 -19.60
C PRO A 12 15.28 21.88 -20.76
N LYS A 13 16.12 20.84 -20.74
CA LYS A 13 16.93 20.45 -21.90
C LYS A 13 16.10 19.49 -22.77
N GLN A 14 15.73 19.96 -23.96
CA GLN A 14 15.30 19.11 -25.06
C GLN A 14 16.54 18.49 -25.74
N ARG A 15 16.49 17.19 -26.03
CA ARG A 15 17.22 16.59 -27.15
C ARG A 15 16.30 15.62 -27.90
N PRO A 16 16.37 15.60 -29.24
CA PRO A 16 15.40 14.92 -30.09
C PRO A 16 15.91 13.54 -30.60
N PHE A 17 14.96 12.69 -30.99
CA PHE A 17 15.08 11.50 -31.85
C PHE A 17 15.92 10.30 -31.36
N THR A 18 15.22 9.31 -30.79
CA THR A 18 15.41 7.88 -31.11
C THR A 18 14.03 7.22 -31.13
N GLY A 19 13.72 6.53 -32.24
CA GLY A 19 12.36 6.25 -32.71
C GLY A 19 11.56 5.16 -31.97
N PRO A 20 10.33 4.90 -32.45
CA PRO A 20 9.38 4.01 -31.79
C PRO A 20 9.59 2.56 -32.23
N ALA A 21 10.02 1.71 -31.30
CA ALA A 21 9.98 0.27 -31.48
C ALA A 21 8.58 -0.25 -31.11
N ALA A 22 7.84 -0.59 -32.16
CA ALA A 22 6.76 -1.57 -32.25
C ALA A 22 6.16 -2.10 -30.92
N ARG A 23 4.96 -1.62 -30.59
CA ARG A 23 3.96 -2.45 -29.91
C ARG A 23 2.69 -2.42 -30.72
N THR A 24 2.51 -3.51 -31.43
CA THR A 24 1.34 -3.95 -32.18
C THR A 24 0.06 -3.74 -31.36
N ALA A 25 -0.73 -2.77 -31.79
CA ALA A 25 -2.12 -2.61 -31.37
C ALA A 25 -2.97 -3.57 -32.23
N ALA A 26 -3.52 -4.61 -31.60
CA ALA A 26 -4.55 -5.44 -32.22
C ALA A 26 -5.92 -4.80 -31.94
N THR A 27 -6.22 -3.73 -32.68
CA THR A 27 -7.59 -3.21 -32.79
C THR A 27 -8.31 -3.99 -33.89
N LEU A 28 -9.15 -4.95 -33.50
CA LEU A 28 -10.10 -5.59 -34.39
C LEU A 28 -11.15 -4.56 -34.82
N ALA A 29 -10.92 -3.95 -35.98
CA ALA A 29 -11.93 -3.17 -36.68
C ALA A 29 -12.87 -4.15 -37.42
N LEU A 30 -14.08 -4.33 -36.88
CA LEU A 30 -15.19 -4.94 -37.61
C LEU A 30 -15.60 -3.99 -38.73
N ALA A 31 -15.13 -4.26 -39.95
CA ALA A 31 -15.60 -3.60 -41.15
C ALA A 31 -17.02 -4.10 -41.48
N GLY A 32 -18.02 -3.25 -41.26
CA GLY A 32 -19.35 -3.43 -41.82
C GLY A 32 -19.29 -3.24 -43.33
N ALA A 33 -19.33 -4.34 -44.08
CA ALA A 33 -19.47 -4.31 -45.53
C ALA A 33 -20.95 -4.19 -45.91
N ALA A 34 -21.39 -2.96 -46.10
CA ALA A 34 -22.52 -2.66 -46.96
C ALA A 34 -21.96 -2.22 -48.32
N THR A 35 -22.01 -3.07 -49.33
CA THR A 35 -22.18 -2.66 -50.73
C THR A 35 -22.49 -3.86 -51.63
N ALA A 36 -23.61 -3.74 -52.34
CA ALA A 36 -23.80 -4.37 -53.63
C ALA A 36 -22.71 -3.88 -54.60
N THR A 37 -22.16 -4.78 -55.44
CA THR A 37 -22.01 -4.57 -56.89
C THR A 37 -21.40 -5.79 -57.60
N SER A 38 -21.86 -5.92 -58.83
CA SER A 38 -21.49 -6.78 -59.93
C SER A 38 -20.00 -6.89 -60.26
N ALA A 39 -19.62 -8.11 -60.67
CA ALA A 39 -18.67 -8.49 -61.72
C ALA A 39 -17.30 -7.78 -61.82
N GLY A 40 -16.23 -8.57 -61.63
CA GLY A 40 -14.97 -8.39 -62.37
C GLY A 40 -13.69 -8.38 -61.52
N GLY A 41 -12.91 -9.47 -61.60
CA GLY A 41 -11.44 -9.44 -61.56
C GLY A 41 -10.73 -9.42 -60.19
N ALA A 42 -9.57 -10.08 -60.19
CA ALA A 42 -8.50 -10.13 -59.19
C ALA A 42 -8.72 -11.07 -57.97
N GLY A 43 -7.78 -12.00 -57.82
CA GLY A 43 -7.78 -13.04 -56.80
C GLY A 43 -7.92 -12.50 -55.38
N ALA A 44 -9.08 -12.74 -54.79
CA ALA A 44 -9.25 -12.69 -53.35
C ALA A 44 -8.41 -13.83 -52.74
N ALA A 45 -7.44 -13.48 -51.92
CA ALA A 45 -6.88 -14.41 -50.96
C ALA A 45 -8.06 -15.08 -50.21
N PRO A 46 -8.03 -16.40 -49.94
CA PRO A 46 -9.14 -17.05 -49.27
C PRO A 46 -9.37 -16.34 -47.93
N ALA A 47 -10.54 -15.71 -47.76
CA ALA A 47 -10.98 -15.29 -46.44
C ALA A 47 -10.98 -16.56 -45.57
N GLU A 48 -10.26 -16.53 -44.45
CA GLU A 48 -10.27 -17.67 -43.53
C GLU A 48 -11.74 -18.04 -43.23
N PRO A 49 -12.11 -19.32 -43.37
CA PRO A 49 -13.48 -19.74 -43.11
C PRO A 49 -13.86 -19.37 -41.68
N ALA A 50 -15.08 -18.86 -41.51
CA ALA A 50 -15.61 -18.54 -40.19
C ALA A 50 -15.46 -19.75 -39.25
N PRO A 51 -15.07 -19.54 -37.98
CA PRO A 51 -14.84 -20.64 -37.05
C PRO A 51 -16.10 -21.49 -36.89
N THR A 52 -15.93 -22.81 -36.93
CA THR A 52 -17.02 -23.76 -36.71
C THR A 52 -17.55 -23.68 -35.28
N ALA A 53 -18.81 -24.09 -35.06
CA ALA A 53 -19.41 -24.11 -33.73
C ALA A 53 -18.58 -24.92 -32.71
N ALA A 54 -17.98 -26.04 -33.13
CA ALA A 54 -17.09 -26.84 -32.29
C ALA A 54 -15.82 -26.07 -31.87
N GLN A 55 -15.22 -25.30 -32.79
CA GLN A 55 -14.07 -24.43 -32.49
C GLN A 55 -14.44 -23.28 -31.55
N VAL A 56 -15.64 -22.70 -31.69
CA VAL A 56 -16.14 -21.66 -30.78
C VAL A 56 -16.31 -22.23 -29.37
N ARG A 57 -16.96 -23.40 -29.23
CA ARG A 57 -17.12 -24.08 -27.93
C ARG A 57 -15.78 -24.35 -27.24
N ALA A 58 -14.83 -24.95 -27.96
CA ALA A 58 -13.50 -25.24 -27.41
C ALA A 58 -12.76 -23.96 -26.96
N LYS A 59 -12.92 -22.84 -27.67
CA LYS A 59 -12.36 -21.54 -27.26
C LYS A 59 -13.05 -20.99 -26.00
N VAL A 60 -14.37 -21.11 -25.91
CA VAL A 60 -15.15 -20.68 -24.73
C VAL A 60 -14.76 -21.50 -23.50
N ASP A 61 -14.66 -22.82 -23.61
CA ASP A 61 -14.25 -23.70 -22.50
C ASP A 61 -12.84 -23.34 -22.03
N ARG A 62 -11.91 -23.08 -22.96
CA ARG A 62 -10.56 -22.61 -22.61
C ARG A 62 -10.60 -21.28 -21.86
N LEU A 63 -11.41 -20.31 -22.29
CA LEU A 63 -11.54 -19.02 -21.63
C LEU A 63 -12.13 -19.14 -20.22
N TYR A 64 -13.13 -20.02 -20.02
CA TYR A 64 -13.67 -20.31 -18.70
C TYR A 64 -12.61 -20.96 -17.80
N HIS A 65 -11.89 -21.96 -18.30
CA HIS A 65 -10.80 -22.57 -17.54
C HIS A 65 -9.70 -21.56 -17.17
N GLU A 66 -9.28 -20.71 -18.10
CA GLU A 66 -8.32 -19.65 -17.81
C GLU A 66 -8.87 -18.62 -16.80
N ALA A 67 -10.18 -18.37 -16.80
CA ALA A 67 -10.83 -17.51 -15.82
C ALA A 67 -10.90 -18.15 -14.43
N GLU A 68 -11.11 -19.46 -14.34
CA GLU A 68 -11.00 -20.23 -13.09
C GLU A 68 -9.58 -20.16 -12.52
N VAL A 69 -8.56 -20.42 -13.34
CA VAL A 69 -7.16 -20.30 -12.93
C VAL A 69 -6.84 -18.89 -12.43
N ALA A 70 -7.35 -17.86 -13.11
CA ALA A 70 -7.19 -16.47 -12.67
C ALA A 70 -7.95 -16.19 -11.36
N THR A 71 -9.10 -16.83 -11.15
CA THR A 71 -9.91 -16.75 -9.92
C THR A 71 -9.18 -17.38 -8.74
N GLU A 72 -8.53 -18.54 -8.92
CA GLU A 72 -7.70 -19.14 -7.87
C GLU A 72 -6.51 -18.27 -7.50
N LYS A 73 -5.84 -17.67 -8.49
CA LYS A 73 -4.78 -16.68 -8.24
C LYS A 73 -5.31 -15.45 -7.50
N TYR A 74 -6.48 -14.94 -7.88
CA TYR A 74 -7.16 -13.85 -7.19
C TYR A 74 -7.45 -14.20 -5.73
N ASN A 75 -8.01 -15.38 -5.46
CA ASN A 75 -8.31 -15.86 -4.11
C ASN A 75 -7.04 -15.94 -3.26
N GLY A 76 -5.95 -16.52 -3.80
CA GLY A 76 -4.65 -16.55 -3.12
C GLY A 76 -4.07 -15.16 -2.85
N ALA A 77 -4.19 -14.23 -3.80
CA ALA A 77 -3.78 -12.84 -3.59
C ALA A 77 -4.65 -12.13 -2.56
N LYS A 78 -5.94 -12.48 -2.47
CA LYS A 78 -6.92 -11.88 -1.55
C LYS A 78 -6.60 -12.25 -0.11
N GLU A 79 -6.27 -13.52 0.14
CA GLU A 79 -5.84 -13.98 1.46
C GLU A 79 -4.54 -13.28 1.91
N LYS A 80 -3.57 -13.14 0.99
CA LYS A 80 -2.32 -12.41 1.26
C LYS A 80 -2.57 -10.95 1.58
N ALA A 81 -3.46 -10.28 0.84
CA ALA A 81 -3.85 -8.90 1.12
C ALA A 81 -4.55 -8.77 2.48
N ALA A 82 -5.47 -9.68 2.82
CA ALA A 82 -6.14 -9.69 4.11
C ALA A 82 -5.16 -9.89 5.28
N ALA A 83 -4.18 -10.80 5.12
CA ALA A 83 -3.12 -10.99 6.11
C ALA A 83 -2.23 -9.74 6.28
N ALA A 84 -1.90 -9.06 5.18
CA ALA A 84 -1.16 -7.81 5.23
C ALA A 84 -1.96 -6.70 5.93
N THR A 85 -3.26 -6.57 5.66
CA THR A 85 -4.15 -5.63 6.37
C THR A 85 -4.14 -5.88 7.87
N ARG A 86 -4.36 -7.12 8.32
CA ARG A 86 -4.30 -7.47 9.76
C ARG A 86 -2.95 -7.10 10.39
N THR A 87 -1.86 -7.26 9.65
CA THR A 87 -0.51 -6.91 10.11
C THR A 87 -0.34 -5.41 10.26
N VAL A 88 -0.84 -4.62 9.32
CA VAL A 88 -0.83 -3.14 9.40
C VAL A 88 -1.65 -2.67 10.59
N ASP A 89 -2.85 -3.22 10.78
CA ASP A 89 -3.73 -2.86 11.91
C ASP A 89 -3.06 -3.19 13.26
N ALA A 90 -2.46 -4.38 13.39
CA ALA A 90 -1.73 -4.76 14.59
C ALA A 90 -0.53 -3.85 14.89
N LEU A 91 0.17 -3.37 13.86
CA LEU A 91 1.28 -2.42 14.00
C LEU A 91 0.78 -1.02 14.40
N ALA A 92 -0.37 -0.59 13.88
CA ALA A 92 -1.01 0.67 14.29
C ALA A 92 -1.40 0.62 15.77
N ASP A 93 -2.01 -0.47 16.21
CA ASP A 93 -2.36 -0.70 17.61
C ASP A 93 -1.12 -0.75 18.52
N GLU A 94 -0.05 -1.40 18.08
CA GLU A 94 1.22 -1.41 18.81
C GLU A 94 1.81 0.01 18.93
N ALA A 95 1.76 0.80 17.85
CA ALA A 95 2.22 2.18 17.85
C ALA A 95 1.41 3.05 18.81
N ALA A 96 0.08 2.89 18.85
CA ALA A 96 -0.79 3.58 19.79
C ALA A 96 -0.41 3.26 21.25
N ARG A 97 -0.37 1.97 21.62
CA ARG A 97 0.02 1.54 22.98
C ARG A 97 1.40 2.03 23.39
N ARG A 98 2.37 2.05 22.46
CA ARG A 98 3.72 2.58 22.74
C ARG A 98 3.70 4.09 22.94
N THR A 99 2.88 4.81 22.19
CA THR A 99 2.70 6.25 22.31
C THR A 99 2.06 6.62 23.65
N ASP A 100 1.08 5.84 24.11
CA ASP A 100 0.47 6.04 25.43
C ASP A 100 1.51 5.90 26.56
N ARG A 101 2.31 4.83 26.52
CA ARG A 101 3.40 4.64 27.49
C ARG A 101 4.42 5.77 27.46
N LEU A 102 4.72 6.32 26.28
CA LEU A 102 5.58 7.50 26.14
C LEU A 102 4.95 8.73 26.77
N ASN A 103 3.66 8.94 26.59
CA ASN A 103 2.93 10.06 27.17
C ASN A 103 2.88 9.95 28.71
N THR A 104 2.66 8.76 29.27
CA THR A 104 2.77 8.52 30.72
C THR A 104 4.16 8.87 31.26
N ALA A 105 5.22 8.46 30.57
CA ALA A 105 6.59 8.77 30.97
C ALA A 105 6.89 10.27 30.90
N ARG A 106 6.41 10.95 29.84
CA ARG A 106 6.52 12.41 29.70
C ARG A 106 5.74 13.16 30.78
N HIS A 107 4.54 12.70 31.12
CA HIS A 107 3.74 13.30 32.19
C HIS A 107 4.44 13.18 33.55
N THR A 108 5.00 12.00 33.84
CA THR A 108 5.79 11.77 35.05
C THR A 108 6.99 12.73 35.10
N LEU A 109 7.74 12.86 34.00
CA LEU A 109 8.87 13.78 33.93
C LEU A 109 8.44 15.24 34.11
N GLY A 110 7.32 15.64 33.50
CA GLY A 110 6.77 16.98 33.65
C GLY A 110 6.32 17.29 35.08
N SER A 111 5.75 16.29 35.79
CA SER A 111 5.38 16.44 37.20
C SER A 111 6.61 16.65 38.10
N MET A 112 7.70 15.93 37.83
CA MET A 112 8.98 16.10 38.54
C MET A 112 9.58 17.48 38.28
N ALA A 113 9.60 17.92 37.03
CA ALA A 113 10.09 19.26 36.66
C ALA A 113 9.25 20.38 37.31
N THR A 114 7.92 20.19 37.38
CA THR A 114 7.01 21.13 38.05
C THR A 114 7.29 21.20 39.56
N ALA A 115 7.53 20.05 40.21
CA ALA A 115 7.89 20.00 41.61
C ALA A 115 9.22 20.73 41.87
N GLN A 116 10.24 20.46 41.04
CA GLN A 116 11.55 21.14 41.10
C GLN A 116 11.41 22.67 40.95
N TYR A 117 10.59 23.15 40.01
CA TYR A 117 10.35 24.58 39.82
C TYR A 117 9.70 25.23 41.05
N ARG A 118 8.73 24.56 41.70
CA ARG A 118 8.07 25.07 42.91
C ARG A 118 8.99 25.14 44.13
N THR A 119 9.92 24.19 44.26
CA THR A 119 10.92 24.17 45.34
C THR A 119 12.15 25.04 45.05
N GLY A 120 12.33 25.49 43.80
CA GLY A 120 13.55 26.12 43.28
C GLY A 120 13.75 27.60 43.62
N THR A 121 13.07 28.17 44.62
CA THR A 121 13.30 29.56 45.07
C THR A 121 14.61 29.73 45.84
N LEU A 122 15.26 28.63 46.26
CA LEU A 122 16.58 28.57 46.88
C LEU A 122 17.39 27.46 46.20
N ASP A 123 18.66 27.73 45.87
CA ASP A 123 19.56 26.74 45.24
C ASP A 123 19.70 25.51 46.18
N PRO A 124 19.45 24.28 45.70
CA PRO A 124 19.62 23.06 46.50
C PRO A 124 21.00 22.96 47.15
N ALA A 125 22.05 23.46 46.49
CA ALA A 125 23.40 23.49 47.06
C ALA A 125 23.50 24.45 48.25
N LEU A 126 22.82 25.60 48.19
CA LEU A 126 22.70 26.55 49.31
C LEU A 126 21.86 25.99 50.45
N GLN A 127 20.73 25.31 50.17
CA GLN A 127 19.93 24.66 51.21
C GLN A 127 20.70 23.54 51.93
N LEU A 128 21.57 22.85 51.19
CA LEU A 128 22.42 21.79 51.72
C LEU A 128 23.58 22.37 52.56
N ALA A 129 24.20 23.47 52.09
CA ALA A 129 25.25 24.19 52.83
C ALA A 129 24.74 24.89 54.12
N LEU A 130 23.46 25.28 54.15
CA LEU A 130 22.81 25.89 55.31
C LEU A 130 22.20 24.85 56.28
N SER A 131 22.37 23.55 56.01
CA SER A 131 21.97 22.47 56.92
C SER A 131 22.83 22.53 58.19
N SER A 132 22.22 22.86 59.33
CA SER A 132 22.91 23.00 60.62
C SER A 132 23.29 21.67 61.28
N ASP A 133 22.95 20.53 60.68
CA ASP A 133 23.19 19.19 61.20
C ASP A 133 23.75 18.25 60.09
N PRO A 134 24.90 17.57 60.32
CA PRO A 134 25.51 16.66 59.37
C PRO A 134 24.65 15.43 59.02
N ASP A 135 23.82 14.92 59.94
CA ASP A 135 22.93 13.79 59.64
C ASP A 135 21.83 14.20 58.66
N SER A 136 21.22 15.37 58.91
CA SER A 136 20.25 15.99 58.00
C SER A 136 20.82 16.30 56.60
N TYR A 137 22.11 16.65 56.51
CA TYR A 137 22.81 16.84 55.23
C TYR A 137 22.90 15.52 54.44
N LEU A 138 23.39 14.45 55.07
CA LEU A 138 23.60 13.15 54.42
C LEU A 138 22.28 12.55 53.95
N GLU A 139 21.21 12.71 54.74
CA GLU A 139 19.88 12.24 54.35
C GLU A 139 19.40 12.95 53.08
N ARG A 140 19.48 14.29 53.03
CA ARG A 140 19.08 15.09 51.86
C ARG A 140 19.92 14.78 50.62
N ALA A 141 21.23 14.63 50.78
CA ALA A 141 22.13 14.21 49.71
C ALA A 141 21.72 12.85 49.13
N SER A 142 21.41 11.86 49.99
CA SER A 142 20.94 10.54 49.56
C SER A 142 19.58 10.58 48.83
N GLN A 143 18.70 11.52 49.18
CA GLN A 143 17.40 11.69 48.54
C GLN A 143 17.56 12.32 47.16
N LEU A 144 18.45 13.31 47.02
CA LEU A 144 18.76 13.97 45.76
C LEU A 144 19.41 13.01 44.77
N ASP A 145 20.37 12.21 45.22
CA ASP A 145 21.04 11.19 44.39
C ASP A 145 20.03 10.18 43.83
N ARG A 146 19.18 9.61 44.70
CA ARG A 146 18.07 8.72 44.30
C ARG A 146 17.08 9.39 43.35
N ALA A 147 16.85 10.71 43.47
CA ALA A 147 16.00 11.44 42.55
C ALA A 147 16.67 11.61 41.17
N GLY A 148 17.97 11.91 41.14
CA GLY A 148 18.80 11.96 39.93
C GLY A 148 18.79 10.64 39.16
N ASP A 149 19.02 9.52 39.86
CA ASP A 149 18.97 8.18 39.27
C ASP A 149 17.60 7.86 38.65
N ARG A 150 16.51 8.19 39.35
CA ARG A 150 15.16 8.01 38.83
C ARG A 150 14.91 8.85 37.58
N GLN A 151 15.37 10.10 37.56
CA GLN A 151 15.24 10.98 36.41
C GLN A 151 16.06 10.46 35.21
N ALA A 152 17.29 10.00 35.44
CA ALA A 152 18.12 9.38 34.42
C ALA A 152 17.48 8.10 33.85
N GLY A 153 16.93 7.24 34.72
CA GLY A 153 16.18 6.04 34.34
C GLY A 153 14.94 6.35 33.49
N LEU A 154 14.17 7.37 33.87
CA LEU A 154 12.98 7.83 33.14
C LEU A 154 13.35 8.38 31.74
N LEU A 155 14.39 9.21 31.65
CA LEU A 155 14.92 9.71 30.37
C LEU A 155 15.41 8.57 29.49
N GLY A 156 16.09 7.58 30.06
CA GLY A 156 16.47 6.34 29.37
C GLY A 156 15.25 5.58 28.83
N SER A 157 14.18 5.47 29.62
CA SER A 157 12.92 4.85 29.20
C SER A 157 12.26 5.59 28.03
N ILE A 158 12.17 6.92 28.10
CA ILE A 158 11.63 7.77 27.03
C ILE A 158 12.41 7.57 25.73
N ARG A 159 13.76 7.57 25.78
CA ARG A 159 14.60 7.32 24.61
C ARG A 159 14.31 5.95 24.00
N ARG A 160 14.23 4.89 24.81
CA ARG A 160 13.88 3.53 24.34
C ARG A 160 12.49 3.47 23.72
N GLN A 161 11.50 4.16 24.29
CA GLN A 161 10.15 4.24 23.76
C GLN A 161 10.12 4.94 22.40
N LEU A 162 10.80 6.08 22.26
CA LEU A 162 10.93 6.81 20.99
C LEU A 162 11.54 5.93 19.89
N SER A 163 12.67 5.26 20.18
CA SER A 163 13.28 4.31 19.23
C SER A 163 12.37 3.12 18.93
N GLY A 164 11.60 2.66 19.91
CA GLY A 164 10.58 1.62 19.72
C GLY A 164 9.47 2.05 18.75
N ILE A 165 8.91 3.25 18.96
CA ILE A 165 7.86 3.82 18.10
C ILE A 165 8.39 4.01 16.67
N ALA A 166 9.60 4.56 16.50
CA ALA A 166 10.22 4.72 15.19
C ALA A 166 10.36 3.39 14.44
N ARG A 167 10.75 2.31 15.13
CA ARG A 167 10.86 0.97 14.53
C ARG A 167 9.50 0.41 14.12
N VAL A 168 8.46 0.59 14.93
CA VAL A 168 7.09 0.14 14.59
C VAL A 168 6.56 0.93 13.39
N LYS A 169 6.73 2.26 13.37
CA LYS A 169 6.34 3.09 12.22
C LYS A 169 7.02 2.64 10.93
N ALA A 170 8.34 2.47 10.95
CA ALA A 170 9.07 1.99 9.77
C ALA A 170 8.63 0.59 9.30
N ARG A 171 8.20 -0.29 10.22
CA ARG A 171 7.60 -1.59 9.86
C ARG A 171 6.22 -1.41 9.23
N ALA A 172 5.38 -0.54 9.81
CA ALA A 172 4.05 -0.23 9.30
C ALA A 172 4.10 0.37 7.90
N ASP A 173 5.05 1.28 7.64
CA ASP A 173 5.25 1.89 6.31
C ASP A 173 5.55 0.80 5.26
N ARG A 174 6.51 -0.09 5.53
CA ARG A 174 6.83 -1.20 4.64
C ARG A 174 5.66 -2.16 4.41
N GLN A 175 4.88 -2.45 5.45
CA GLN A 175 3.70 -3.32 5.32
C GLN A 175 2.57 -2.64 4.55
N THR A 176 2.44 -1.31 4.66
CA THR A 176 1.48 -0.52 3.90
C THR A 176 1.84 -0.50 2.42
N GLU A 177 3.12 -0.32 2.07
CA GLU A 177 3.62 -0.44 0.70
C GLU A 177 3.35 -1.84 0.12
N ALA A 178 3.66 -2.88 0.90
CA ALA A 178 3.38 -4.26 0.51
C ALA A 178 1.87 -4.50 0.29
N LEU A 179 1.01 -3.98 1.17
CA LEU A 179 -0.44 -4.06 1.03
C LEU A 179 -0.91 -3.36 -0.25
N ALA A 180 -0.39 -2.16 -0.55
CA ALA A 180 -0.73 -1.43 -1.77
C ALA A 180 -0.37 -2.22 -3.03
N ALA A 181 0.80 -2.88 -3.05
CA ALA A 181 1.20 -3.76 -4.15
C ALA A 181 0.26 -4.96 -4.29
N ARG A 182 -0.15 -5.60 -3.18
CA ARG A 182 -1.12 -6.71 -3.20
C ARG A 182 -2.51 -6.29 -3.68
N GLN A 183 -2.96 -5.10 -3.30
CA GLN A 183 -4.21 -4.55 -3.80
C GLN A 183 -4.15 -4.24 -5.30
N ALA A 184 -2.99 -3.84 -5.83
CA ALA A 184 -2.80 -3.69 -7.28
C ALA A 184 -2.88 -5.03 -8.01
N GLU A 185 -2.20 -6.06 -7.49
CA GLU A 185 -2.25 -7.44 -8.00
C GLU A 185 -3.70 -7.97 -8.04
N LEU A 186 -4.49 -7.72 -6.99
CA LEU A 186 -5.91 -8.08 -6.95
C LEU A 186 -6.75 -7.40 -8.04
N ARG A 187 -6.48 -6.11 -8.31
CA ARG A 187 -7.19 -5.37 -9.38
C ARG A 187 -6.83 -5.93 -10.76
N GLU A 188 -5.59 -6.34 -10.95
CA GLU A 188 -5.12 -6.97 -12.19
C GLU A 188 -5.81 -8.31 -12.42
N HIS A 189 -5.77 -9.23 -11.44
CA HIS A 189 -6.44 -10.53 -11.56
C HIS A 189 -7.95 -10.37 -11.77
N ARG A 190 -8.60 -9.44 -11.05
CA ARG A 190 -10.03 -9.15 -11.25
C ARG A 190 -10.34 -8.67 -12.66
N SER A 191 -9.47 -7.83 -13.23
CA SER A 191 -9.63 -7.35 -14.61
C SER A 191 -9.42 -8.48 -15.61
N ALA A 192 -8.42 -9.34 -15.39
CA ALA A 192 -8.15 -10.49 -16.25
C ALA A 192 -9.31 -11.51 -16.27
N ILE A 193 -9.91 -11.79 -15.11
CA ILE A 193 -11.10 -12.65 -15.00
C ILE A 193 -12.26 -12.04 -15.81
N ARG A 194 -12.54 -10.74 -15.60
CA ARG A 194 -13.62 -10.03 -16.31
C ARG A 194 -13.42 -10.03 -17.82
N ALA A 195 -12.20 -9.81 -18.29
CA ALA A 195 -11.86 -9.84 -19.71
C ALA A 195 -12.15 -11.21 -20.32
N LYS A 196 -11.64 -12.29 -19.71
CA LYS A 196 -11.87 -13.66 -20.20
C LYS A 196 -13.35 -14.03 -20.24
N LEU A 197 -14.11 -13.67 -19.21
CA LEU A 197 -15.55 -13.89 -19.17
C LEU A 197 -16.31 -13.07 -20.23
N ALA A 198 -15.86 -11.85 -20.53
CA ALA A 198 -16.44 -11.02 -21.59
C ALA A 198 -16.12 -11.58 -22.99
N ASP A 199 -14.89 -12.04 -23.21
CA ASP A 199 -14.49 -12.69 -24.46
C ASP A 199 -15.28 -13.98 -24.68
N ALA A 200 -15.49 -14.79 -23.64
CA ALA A 200 -16.29 -16.01 -23.69
C ALA A 200 -17.75 -15.71 -24.08
N ARG A 201 -18.36 -14.68 -23.47
CA ARG A 201 -19.73 -14.23 -23.81
C ARG A 201 -19.82 -13.72 -25.25
N THR A 202 -18.81 -12.98 -25.72
CA THR A 202 -18.75 -12.46 -27.09
C THR A 202 -18.66 -13.61 -28.10
N LEU A 203 -17.87 -14.64 -27.81
CA LEU A 203 -17.79 -15.84 -28.64
C LEU A 203 -19.10 -16.65 -28.61
N LEU A 204 -19.73 -16.82 -27.45
CA LEU A 204 -21.04 -17.46 -27.38
C LEU A 204 -22.10 -16.69 -28.18
N ALA A 205 -21.99 -15.36 -28.25
CA ALA A 205 -22.89 -14.51 -29.04
C ALA A 205 -22.82 -14.79 -30.55
N THR A 206 -21.74 -15.40 -31.07
CA THR A 206 -21.61 -15.74 -32.49
C THR A 206 -22.29 -17.07 -32.87
N LEU A 207 -22.67 -17.90 -31.89
CA LEU A 207 -23.41 -19.15 -32.11
C LEU A 207 -24.90 -18.90 -32.36
N THR A 208 -25.56 -19.77 -33.12
CA THR A 208 -27.04 -19.75 -33.24
C THR A 208 -27.70 -20.08 -31.90
N ALA A 209 -29.01 -19.83 -31.80
CA ALA A 209 -29.79 -20.15 -30.60
C ALA A 209 -29.75 -21.65 -30.28
N GLU A 210 -29.86 -22.51 -31.30
CA GLU A 210 -29.81 -23.97 -31.15
C GLU A 210 -28.43 -24.44 -30.71
N GLU A 211 -27.37 -23.89 -31.30
CA GLU A 211 -25.97 -24.23 -30.95
C GLU A 211 -25.62 -23.80 -29.52
N ARG A 212 -26.12 -22.64 -29.09
CA ARG A 212 -25.93 -22.13 -27.72
C ARG A 212 -26.74 -22.96 -26.70
N ALA A 213 -28.00 -23.25 -26.98
CA ALA A 213 -28.82 -24.11 -26.13
C ALA A 213 -28.26 -25.55 -26.03
N ALA A 214 -27.61 -26.04 -27.08
CA ALA A 214 -26.90 -27.31 -27.03
C ALA A 214 -25.59 -27.22 -26.21
N TYR A 215 -24.89 -26.09 -26.21
CA TYR A 215 -23.73 -25.87 -25.34
C TYR A 215 -24.13 -25.80 -23.86
N GLU A 216 -25.14 -25.01 -23.51
CA GLU A 216 -25.62 -24.83 -22.13
C GLU A 216 -26.17 -26.13 -21.52
N ARG A 217 -26.67 -27.07 -22.33
CA ARG A 217 -27.08 -28.40 -21.86
C ARG A 217 -25.91 -29.37 -21.64
N SER A 218 -24.76 -29.08 -22.23
CA SER A 218 -23.55 -29.92 -22.15
C SER A 218 -22.48 -29.39 -21.20
N ALA A 219 -22.58 -28.12 -20.79
CA ALA A 219 -21.74 -27.47 -19.79
C ALA A 219 -22.28 -27.76 -18.38
#